data_AF-A0A662TKP1-F1
#
_entry.id   AF-A0A662TKP1-F1
#
_cell.length_a   1.000
_cell.length_b   1.000
_cell.length_c   1.000
_cell.angle_alpha   90.00
_cell.angle_beta   90.00
_cell.angle_gamma   90.00
#
_symmetry.space_group_name_H-M   'P 1'
#
loop_
_entity.id
_entity.type
_entity.pdbx_description
1 polymer ?
#
loop_
_entity_poly.entity_id
_entity_poly.type
_entity_poly.pdbx_seq_one_letter_code
_entity_poly.pdbx_strand_id
1 'polypeptide(L)' 'MSIVAEYAKRIIVMLDGRVVVNITPIKSFEDRRLMEKINVEPLQISRLSIKTAGKAVLTINEYISLI' A
#
# COMPACT_ATOMS: atom_id res chain seq x y z
N MET A 1 6.68 4.11 -6.31
CA MET A 1 5.64 4.52 -5.34
C MET A 1 6.12 4.69 -3.90
N SER A 2 7.41 4.51 -3.59
CA SER A 2 7.95 4.70 -2.22
C SER A 2 7.62 6.07 -1.64
N ILE A 3 7.70 7.13 -2.46
CA ILE A 3 7.40 8.51 -2.05
C ILE A 3 5.96 8.66 -1.52
N VAL A 4 4.98 8.01 -2.15
CA VAL A 4 3.57 8.09 -1.69
C VAL A 4 3.42 7.38 -0.34
N ALA A 5 4.08 6.25 -0.15
CA ALA A 5 4.01 5.51 1.09
C ALA A 5 4.77 6.19 2.25
N GLU A 6 5.84 6.91 1.95
CA GLU A 6 6.68 7.58 2.94
C GLU A 6 6.13 8.95 3.35
N TYR A 7 5.57 9.72 2.41
CA TYR A 7 5.21 11.13 2.64
C TYR A 7 3.71 11.43 2.56
N ALA A 8 2.90 10.59 1.90
CA ALA A 8 1.48 10.90 1.79
C ALA A 8 0.76 10.63 3.12
N LYS A 9 -0.06 11.57 3.56
CA LYS A 9 -0.96 11.37 4.72
C LYS A 9 -2.33 10.84 4.30
N ARG A 10 -2.67 11.00 3.03
CA ARG A 10 -3.96 10.66 2.44
C ARG A 10 -3.75 10.22 1.00
N ILE A 11 -4.42 9.15 0.61
CA ILE A 11 -4.41 8.62 -0.74
C ILE A 11 -5.85 8.66 -1.26
N ILE A 12 -6.01 9.27 -2.43
CA ILE A 12 -7.24 9.23 -3.21
C ILE A 12 -6.91 8.43 -4.46
N VAL A 13 -7.68 7.37 -4.70
CA VAL A 13 -7.55 6.58 -5.92
C VAL A 13 -8.68 6.94 -6.86
N MET A 14 -8.31 7.24 -8.11
CA MET A 14 -9.23 7.56 -9.18
C MET A 14 -9.18 6.48 -10.25
N LEU A 15 -10.35 6.09 -10.74
CA LEU A 15 -10.52 5.17 -11.86
C LEU A 15 -11.64 5.71 -12.74
N ASP A 16 -11.42 5.73 -14.06
CA ASP A 16 -12.40 6.21 -15.06
C ASP A 16 -13.01 7.58 -14.73
N GLY A 17 -12.16 8.52 -14.29
CA GLY A 17 -12.57 9.88 -13.94
C GLY A 17 -13.38 10.00 -12.64
N ARG A 18 -13.48 8.93 -11.84
CA ARG A 18 -14.21 8.91 -10.57
C ARG A 18 -13.29 8.58 -9.41
N VAL A 19 -13.55 9.19 -8.25
CA VAL A 19 -12.90 8.80 -7.00
C VAL A 19 -13.52 7.48 -6.55
N VAL A 20 -12.71 6.43 -6.51
CA VAL A 20 -13.14 5.09 -6.08
C VAL A 20 -12.75 4.80 -4.63
N VAL A 21 -11.67 5.42 -4.13
CA VAL A 21 -11.18 5.21 -2.78
C VAL A 21 -10.58 6.48 -2.18
N ASN A 22 -10.79 6.65 -0.87
CA ASN A 22 -10.22 7.72 -0.05
C ASN A 22 -9.78 7.14 1.30
N ILE A 23 -8.48 6.91 1.48
CA ILE A 23 -7.93 6.20 2.64
C ILE A 23 -6.55 6.73 3.04
N THR A 24 -6.04 6.23 4.16
CA THR A 24 -4.63 6.42 4.55
C THR A 24 -3.74 5.41 3.82
N PRO A 25 -2.44 5.72 3.63
CA PRO A 25 -1.51 4.82 2.95
C PRO A 25 -1.49 3.41 3.53
N ILE A 26 -1.45 3.29 4.86
CA ILE A 26 -1.44 1.99 5.56
C ILE A 26 -2.60 1.10 5.13
N LYS A 27 -3.82 1.65 5.09
CA LYS A 27 -5.01 0.90 4.68
C LYS A 27 -5.06 0.59 3.18
N SER A 28 -4.33 1.34 2.36
CA SER A 28 -4.35 1.18 0.90
C SER A 28 -3.65 -0.08 0.43
N PHE A 29 -2.53 -0.43 1.05
CA PHE A 29 -1.72 -1.56 0.60
C PHE A 29 -2.13 -2.90 1.21
N GLU A 30 -3.03 -2.90 2.20
CA GLU A 30 -3.63 -4.13 2.77
C GLU A 30 -4.78 -4.68 1.89
N ASP A 31 -5.50 -3.82 1.16
CA ASP A 31 -6.60 -4.24 0.28
C ASP A 31 -6.07 -4.68 -1.09
N ARG A 32 -5.78 -5.98 -1.19
CA ARG A 32 -5.28 -6.62 -2.41
C ARG A 32 -6.24 -6.51 -3.59
N ARG A 33 -7.56 -6.52 -3.34
CA ARG A 33 -8.59 -6.39 -4.40
C ARG A 33 -8.64 -4.97 -4.94
N LEU A 34 -8.40 -3.97 -4.09
CA LEU A 34 -8.27 -2.59 -4.51
C LEU A 34 -7.02 -2.41 -5.39
N MET A 35 -5.87 -2.91 -4.95
CA MET A 35 -4.60 -2.80 -5.68
C MET A 35 -4.66 -3.44 -7.08
N GLU A 36 -5.29 -4.62 -7.19
CA GLU A 36 -5.53 -5.29 -8.48
C GLU A 36 -6.45 -4.49 -9.41
N LYS A 37 -7.47 -3.81 -8.86
CA LYS A 37 -8.41 -3.00 -9.65
C LYS A 37 -7.82 -1.70 -10.17
N ILE A 38 -6.86 -1.11 -9.46
CA ILE A 38 -6.35 0.23 -9.77
C ILE A 38 -5.11 0.17 -10.67
N ASN A 39 -4.71 -1.03 -11.11
CA ASN A 39 -3.54 -1.32 -11.93
C ASN A 39 -2.24 -0.73 -11.35
N VAL A 40 -2.15 -0.69 -10.02
CA VAL A 40 -1.00 -0.17 -9.28
C VAL A 40 -0.26 -1.34 -8.67
N GLU A 41 1.02 -1.47 -9.00
CA GLU A 41 1.85 -2.52 -8.41
C GLU A 41 2.15 -2.20 -6.93
N PRO A 42 1.90 -3.14 -6.00
CA PRO A 42 2.23 -2.95 -4.59
C PRO A 42 3.75 -2.85 -4.40
N LEU A 43 4.18 -2.15 -3.35
CA LEU A 43 5.60 -2.00 -3.04
C LEU A 43 6.27 -3.36 -2.80
N GLN A 44 7.53 -3.48 -3.19
CA GLN A 44 8.32 -4.71 -3.00
C GLN A 44 8.36 -5.14 -1.53
N ILE A 45 8.53 -4.20 -0.60
CA ILE A 45 8.55 -4.48 0.84
C ILE A 45 7.18 -4.91 1.37
N SER A 46 6.08 -4.33 0.87
CA SER A 46 4.72 -4.77 1.20
C SER A 46 4.48 -6.20 0.73
N ARG A 47 4.94 -6.54 -0.48
CA ARG A 47 4.81 -7.91 -1.01
C ARG A 47 5.63 -8.92 -0.22
N LEU A 48 6.83 -8.54 0.22
CA LEU A 48 7.69 -9.40 1.05
C LEU A 48 7.07 -9.64 2.43
N SER A 49 6.69 -8.56 3.13
CA SER A 49 6.11 -8.61 4.47
C SER A 49 4.80 -9.39 4.54
N ILE A 50 3.93 -9.30 3.52
CA ILE A 50 2.72 -10.13 3.44
C ILE A 50 3.10 -11.62 3.35
N LYS A 51 4.15 -11.97 2.60
CA LYS A 51 4.58 -13.37 2.43
C LYS A 51 5.25 -13.93 3.67
N THR A 52 5.97 -13.12 4.43
CA THR A 52 6.78 -13.58 5.58
C THR A 52 6.09 -13.38 6.92
N ALA A 53 5.42 -12.24 7.13
CA ALA A 53 4.81 -11.85 8.40
C ALA A 53 3.27 -11.76 8.35
N GLY A 54 2.65 -12.02 7.19
CA GLY A 54 1.19 -11.97 7.03
C GLY A 54 0.57 -10.57 7.12
N LYS A 55 1.40 -9.52 7.15
CA LYS A 55 0.98 -8.12 7.29
C LYS A 55 1.72 -7.24 6.29
N ALA A 56 1.03 -6.27 5.69
CA ALA A 56 1.65 -5.31 4.79
C ALA A 56 2.39 -4.22 5.58
N VAL A 57 3.64 -3.96 5.22
CA VAL A 57 4.39 -2.77 5.67
C VAL A 57 4.77 -1.87 4.51
N LEU A 58 5.00 -0.60 4.80
CA LEU A 58 5.26 0.43 3.80
C LEU A 58 6.73 0.79 3.71
N THR A 59 7.48 0.58 4.79
CA THR A 59 8.90 0.90 4.86
C THR A 59 9.74 -0.30 5.30
N ILE A 60 11.03 -0.27 4.97
CA ILE A 60 11.99 -1.29 5.41
C ILE A 60 12.16 -1.27 6.93
N ASN A 61 12.17 -0.09 7.56
CA ASN A 61 12.32 0.03 9.01
C ASN A 61 11.14 -0.59 9.78
N GLU A 62 9.91 -0.40 9.28
CA GLU A 62 8.73 -1.09 9.82
C GLU A 62 8.86 -2.61 9.70
N TYR A 63 9.37 -3.10 8.57
CA TYR A 63 9.59 -4.53 8.36
C TYR A 63 10.62 -5.11 9.32
N ILE A 64 11.76 -4.44 9.48
CA ILE A 64 12.80 -4.87 10.43
C ILE A 64 12.28 -4.90 11.87
N SER A 65 11.34 -4.02 12.21
CA SER A 65 10.74 -3.99 13.56
C SER A 65 9.71 -5.10 13.82
N LEU A 66 9.34 -5.89 12.80
CA LEU A 66 8.39 -7.01 12.91
C LEU A 66 9.05 -8.38 13.11
N ILE A 67 10.37 -8.47 12.91
CA ILE A 67 11.20 -9.69 12.95
C ILE A 67 12.22 -9.55 14.08
#